data_AF-A0A363MTQ3-F1
#
_entry.id   AF-A0A363MTQ3-F1
#
_cell.length_a   1.000
_cell.length_b   1.000
_cell.length_c   1.000
_cell.angle_alpha   90.00
_cell.angle_beta   90.00
_cell.angle_gamma   90.00
#
_symmetry.space_group_name_H-M   'P 1'
#
loop_
_entity.id
_entity.type
_entity.pdbx_description
1 polymer ?
#
loop_
_entity_poly.entity_id
_entity_poly.type
_entity_poly.pdbx_seq_one_letter_code
_entity_poly.pdbx_strand_id
1 'polypeptide(L)'
;MHKLIIAEKTGTPSVFAKKLSLSRSQLYNELDIIKELDAPLKYCKKRESYYYETSFELIVNFSLKTIKDDESKEIFGGSNFRPILLDGTLISLL
;
A
#
# COMPACT_ATOMS: atom_id res chain seq x y z
N MET A 1 -8.93 1.32 10.39
CA MET A 1 -9.94 0.29 10.00
C MET A 1 -10.09 -0.80 11.05
N HIS A 2 -9.09 -1.67 11.24
CA HIS A 2 -9.10 -2.83 12.16
C HIS A 2 -9.67 -2.53 13.57
N LYS A 3 -9.23 -1.45 14.23
CA LYS A 3 -9.73 -1.03 15.55
C LYS A 3 -11.26 -0.84 15.61
N LEU A 4 -11.88 -0.35 14.52
CA LEU A 4 -13.33 -0.13 14.46
C LEU A 4 -14.10 -1.44 14.27
N ILE A 5 -13.48 -2.43 13.60
CA ILE A 5 -14.04 -3.77 13.39
C ILE A 5 -14.02 -4.54 14.71
N ILE A 6 -12.90 -4.51 15.45
CA ILE A 6 -12.79 -5.11 16.80
C ILE A 6 -13.84 -4.52 17.73
N ALA A 7 -13.98 -3.19 17.73
CA ALA A 7 -14.94 -2.52 18.60
C ALA A 7 -16.40 -2.66 18.15
N GLU A 8 -16.67 -3.32 17.01
CA GLU A 8 -17.99 -3.39 16.36
C GLU A 8 -18.67 -2.02 16.21
N LYS A 9 -17.88 -0.99 15.89
CA LYS A 9 -18.31 0.41 15.77
C LYS A 9 -18.16 0.94 14.35
N THR A 10 -18.31 0.08 13.34
CA THR A 10 -18.14 0.52 11.95
C THR A 10 -19.35 1.32 11.46
N GLY A 11 -20.55 0.95 11.89
CA GLY A 11 -21.79 1.45 11.28
C GLY A 11 -22.08 0.75 9.95
N THR A 12 -23.12 1.20 9.24
CA THR A 12 -23.43 0.73 7.88
C THR A 12 -22.23 0.95 6.93
N PRO A 13 -22.14 0.21 5.81
CA PRO A 13 -21.01 0.36 4.88
C PRO A 13 -20.80 1.82 4.42
N SER A 14 -21.87 2.57 4.21
CA SER A 14 -21.81 4.00 3.88
C SER A 14 -21.21 4.85 5.00
N VAL A 15 -21.57 4.58 6.25
CA VAL A 15 -21.03 5.28 7.43
C VAL A 15 -19.57 4.91 7.65
N PHE A 16 -19.23 3.62 7.49
CA PHE A 16 -17.87 3.15 7.67
C PHE A 16 -16.91 3.75 6.63
N ALA A 17 -17.33 3.81 5.36
CA ALA A 17 -16.56 4.44 4.30
C ALA A 17 -16.28 5.92 4.61
N LYS A 18 -17.31 6.66 5.07
CA LYS A 18 -17.16 8.06 5.49
C LYS A 18 -16.19 8.22 6.66
N LYS A 19 -16.22 7.34 7.67
CA LYS A 19 -15.29 7.37 8.82
C LYS A 19 -13.82 7.19 8.41
N LEU A 20 -13.58 6.50 7.30
CA LEU A 20 -12.23 6.28 6.75
C LEU A 20 -11.90 7.26 5.62
N SER A 21 -12.77 8.23 5.33
CA SER A 21 -12.64 9.16 4.19
C SER A 21 -12.50 8.45 2.84
N LEU A 22 -13.20 7.32 2.67
CA LEU A 22 -13.21 6.51 1.46
C LEU A 22 -14.56 6.60 0.73
N SER A 23 -14.54 6.30 -0.56
CA SER A 23 -15.77 5.94 -1.27
C SER A 23 -16.28 4.57 -0.81
N ARG A 24 -17.55 4.25 -1.08
CA ARG A 24 -18.10 2.93 -0.76
C ARG A 24 -17.37 1.79 -1.50
N SER A 25 -16.97 2.01 -2.74
CA SER A 25 -16.23 1.00 -3.51
C SER A 25 -14.84 0.79 -2.95
N GLN A 26 -14.13 1.87 -2.62
CA GLN A 26 -12.81 1.77 -1.97
C GLN A 26 -12.90 1.05 -0.63
N LEU A 27 -13.92 1.31 0.18
CA LEU A 27 -14.12 0.54 1.41
C LEU A 27 -14.18 -0.97 1.14
N TYR A 28 -14.89 -1.41 0.10
CA TYR A 28 -14.96 -2.84 -0.22
C TYR A 28 -13.60 -3.40 -0.65
N ASN A 29 -12.82 -2.65 -1.43
CA ASN A 29 -11.45 -3.05 -1.78
C ASN A 29 -10.59 -3.24 -0.51
N GLU A 30 -10.66 -2.31 0.45
CA GLU A 30 -9.92 -2.44 1.72
C GLU A 30 -10.42 -3.61 2.57
N LEU A 31 -11.74 -3.87 2.58
CA LEU A 31 -12.31 -5.03 3.28
C LEU A 31 -11.86 -6.35 2.63
N ASP A 32 -11.73 -6.38 1.31
CA ASP A 32 -11.28 -7.56 0.58
C ASP A 32 -9.79 -7.82 0.85
N ILE A 33 -8.94 -6.79 0.92
CA ILE A 33 -7.54 -6.94 1.39
C ILE A 33 -7.50 -7.56 2.79
N ILE A 34 -8.37 -7.11 3.71
CA ILE A 34 -8.44 -7.71 5.06
C ILE A 34 -8.84 -9.19 5.01
N LYS A 35 -9.76 -9.58 4.12
CA LYS A 35 -10.14 -10.99 3.93
C LYS A 35 -9.02 -11.82 3.31
N GLU A 36 -8.25 -11.24 2.39
CA GLU A 36 -7.08 -11.89 1.78
C GLU A 36 -5.98 -12.20 2.81
N LEU A 37 -5.95 -11.47 3.93
CA LEU A 37 -5.10 -11.77 5.09
C LEU A 37 -5.71 -12.84 6.02
N ASP A 38 -6.59 -13.69 5.49
CA ASP A 38 -7.35 -14.72 6.21
C ASP A 38 -8.17 -14.21 7.40
N ALA A 39 -8.53 -12.92 7.40
CA ALA A 39 -9.33 -12.38 8.49
C ALA A 39 -10.78 -12.91 8.41
N PRO A 40 -11.35 -13.40 9.53
CA PRO A 40 -12.71 -13.96 9.60
C PRO A 40 -13.77 -12.85 9.63
N LEU A 41 -13.75 -11.97 8.64
CA LEU A 41 -14.53 -10.73 8.60
C LEU A 41 -15.97 -10.97 8.13
N LYS A 42 -16.95 -10.55 8.94
CA LYS A 42 -18.38 -10.61 8.61
C LYS A 42 -19.08 -9.28 8.85
N TYR A 43 -20.24 -9.10 8.23
CA TYR A 43 -21.13 -7.95 8.47
C TYR A 43 -22.44 -8.41 9.10
N CYS A 44 -22.83 -7.78 10.20
CA CYS A 44 -24.12 -8.00 10.83
C CYS A 44 -25.08 -6.84 10.51
N LYS A 45 -26.17 -7.13 9.78
CA LYS A 45 -27.20 -6.12 9.46
C LYS A 45 -27.91 -5.58 10.71
N LYS A 46 -28.17 -6.43 11.72
CA LYS A 46 -28.87 -6.03 12.96
C LYS A 46 -28.03 -5.08 13.83
N ARG A 47 -26.72 -5.33 13.90
CA ARG A 47 -25.77 -4.50 14.65
C ARG A 47 -25.27 -3.31 13.84
N GLU A 48 -25.56 -3.31 12.53
CA GLU A 48 -24.99 -2.38 11.56
C GLU A 48 -23.48 -2.26 11.73
N SER A 49 -22.77 -3.38 11.84
CA SER A 49 -21.32 -3.35 11.98
C SER A 49 -20.64 -4.56 11.36
N TYR A 50 -19.43 -4.32 10.87
CA TYR A 50 -18.46 -5.37 10.61
C TYR A 50 -17.85 -5.85 11.93
N TYR A 51 -17.53 -7.13 11.98
CA TYR A 51 -16.93 -7.82 13.13
C TYR A 51 -16.07 -9.00 12.65
N TYR A 52 -15.17 -9.47 13.52
CA TYR A 52 -14.43 -10.71 13.31
C TYR A 52 -15.15 -11.87 13.99
N GLU A 53 -15.37 -12.97 13.29
CA GLU A 53 -16.04 -14.16 13.84
C GLU A 53 -15.18 -14.89 14.87
N THR A 54 -13.87 -14.93 14.65
CA THR A 54 -12.87 -15.43 15.61
C THR A 54 -11.85 -14.34 15.93
N SER A 55 -11.10 -14.53 17.03
CA SER A 55 -10.04 -13.58 17.41
C SER A 55 -9.05 -13.40 16.25
N PHE A 56 -8.85 -12.15 15.85
CA PHE A 56 -7.95 -11.79 14.76
C PHE A 56 -7.11 -10.59 15.17
N GLU A 57 -5.79 -10.73 15.06
CA GLU A 57 -4.83 -9.69 15.38
C GLU A 57 -4.06 -9.31 14.12
N LEU A 58 -4.13 -8.02 13.75
CA LEU A 58 -3.41 -7.47 12.62
C LEU A 58 -2.10 -6.83 13.07
N ILE A 59 -0.97 -7.46 12.72
CA ILE A 59 0.37 -6.94 13.01
C ILE A 59 0.97 -6.35 11.73
N VAL A 60 1.29 -5.06 11.74
CA VAL A 60 1.91 -4.35 10.61
C VAL A 60 3.31 -3.89 11.01
N ASN A 61 4.32 -4.42 10.35
CA ASN A 61 5.72 -4.06 10.55
C ASN A 61 6.21 -3.21 9.37
N PHE A 62 6.65 -1.98 9.62
CA PHE A 62 7.23 -1.12 8.60
C PHE A 62 8.49 -0.43 9.11
N SER A 63 9.44 -0.19 8.20
CA SER A 63 10.68 0.56 8.46
C SER A 63 10.72 1.76 7.54
N LEU A 64 10.82 2.95 8.13
CA LEU A 64 10.99 4.20 7.39
C LEU A 64 12.43 4.67 7.53
N LYS A 65 13.04 5.03 6.40
CA LYS A 65 14.32 5.74 6.36
C LYS A 65 14.12 7.03 5.60
N THR A 66 14.35 8.16 6.25
CA THR A 66 14.35 9.47 5.60
C THR A 66 15.66 9.63 4.85
N ILE A 67 15.61 9.65 3.53
CA ILE A 67 16.76 9.96 2.68
C ILE A 67 16.91 11.49 2.71
N LYS A 68 18.02 11.98 3.27
CA LYS A 68 18.41 13.40 3.15
C LYS A 68 19.13 13.57 1.80
N ASP A 69 19.00 14.75 1.19
CA ASP A 69 19.56 15.12 -0.14
C ASP A 69 21.06 14.82 -0.33
N ASP A 70 21.79 14.58 0.76
CA ASP A 70 23.22 14.26 0.72
C ASP A 70 23.51 12.80 0.32
N GLU A 71 22.51 11.92 0.30
CA GLU A 71 22.62 10.59 -0.31
C GLU A 71 22.13 10.64 -1.77
N SER A 72 22.81 11.43 -2.60
CA SER A 72 22.79 11.19 -4.05
C SER A 72 23.34 9.77 -4.28
N LYS A 73 22.45 8.80 -4.42
CA LYS A 73 22.85 7.48 -4.92
C LYS A 73 23.29 7.69 -6.36
N GLU A 74 24.58 7.47 -6.63
CA GLU A 74 25.06 7.33 -8.00
C GLU A 74 24.29 6.19 -8.67
N ILE A 75 23.22 6.56 -9.38
CA ILE A 75 22.53 5.67 -10.29
C ILE A 75 23.26 5.78 -11.62
N PHE A 76 24.18 4.84 -11.87
CA PHE A 76 24.76 4.65 -13.20
C PHE A 76 23.67 4.17 -14.15
N GLY A 77 22.99 5.13 -14.78
CA GLY A 77 22.03 4.89 -15.85
C GLY A 77 22.74 4.47 -17.13
N GLY A 78 23.10 3.19 -17.22
CA GLY A 78 23.44 2.49 -18.46
C GLY A 78 24.73 2.93 -19.18
N SER A 79 25.80 2.15 -19.04
CA SER A 79 26.93 2.20 -20.00
C SER A 79 26.80 1.04 -20.99
N ASN A 80 26.17 1.30 -22.13
CA ASN A 80 26.38 0.51 -23.34
C ASN A 80 26.55 1.47 -24.53
N PHE A 81 27.51 2.41 -24.41
CA PHE A 81 28.08 2.99 -25.62
C PHE A 81 29.05 1.96 -26.20
N ARG A 82 28.56 1.18 -27.16
CA ARG A 82 29.44 0.53 -28.13
C ARG A 82 29.88 1.62 -29.10
N PRO A 83 31.15 2.07 -29.10
CA PRO A 83 31.64 2.96 -30.14
C PRO A 83 31.59 2.17 -31.45
N ILE A 84 30.65 2.52 -32.32
CA ILE A 84 30.71 2.05 -33.70
C ILE A 84 31.78 2.91 -34.35
N LEU A 85 32.86 2.29 -34.83
CA LEU A 85 33.85 2.95 -35.67
C LEU A 85 33.12 3.46 -36.92
N LEU A 86 32.88 4.76 -36.99
CA LEU A 86 32.64 5.46 -38.24
C LEU A 86 33.90 6.29 -38.49
N ASP A 87 34.71 5.78 -39.42
CA ASP A 87 35.82 6.49 -40.05
C ASP A 87 36.97 6.95 -39.13
N GLY A 88 37.42 6.05 -38.24
CA GLY A 88 38.79 6.04 -37.74
C GLY A 88 39.22 7.22 -36.85
N THR A 89 38.28 8.01 -36.33
CA THR A 89 38.60 9.13 -35.43
C THR A 89 38.11 8.84 -34.01
N LEU A 90 39.02 8.82 -33.03
CA LEU A 90 38.66 8.77 -31.61
C LEU A 90 38.28 10.17 -31.14
N ILE A 91 37.00 10.38 -30.85
CA ILE A 91 36.55 11.59 -30.14
C ILE A 91 36.85 11.41 -28.66
N SER A 92 37.90 12.09 -28.19
CA SER A 92 38.08 12.38 -26.76
C SER A 92 37.20 13.56 -26.40
N LEU A 93 36.14 13.34 -25.63
CA LEU A 93 35.42 14.43 -24.97
C LEU A 93 36.09 14.71 -23.63
N LEU A 94 36.61 15.94 -23.50
CA LEU A 94 37.05 16.58 -22.24
C LEU A 94 35.96 16.52 -21.18
#